data_AF-A0A358CTX5-F1
#
_entry.id   AF-A0A358CTX5-F1
#
_cell.length_a   1.000
_cell.length_b   1.000
_cell.length_c   1.000
_cell.angle_alpha   90.00
_cell.angle_beta   90.00
_cell.angle_gamma   90.00
#
_symmetry.space_group_name_H-M   'P 1'
#
loop_
_entity.id
_entity.type
_entity.pdbx_description
1 polymer ?
#
loop_
_entity_poly.entity_id
_entity_poly.type
_entity_poly.pdbx_seq_one_letter_code
_entity_poly.pdbx_strand_id
1 'polypeptide(L)'
;MQFGKLERRFFLIGAITAFILPANILFAAGYRTANFVIEAPSPRLAQKIGDAAEQYRHDLAIEWIGQPLPRWSQPCPITAEVAPTLGAGGATSFVFDRGEVFNWTMTIQGSEERILDSVLPHEVTHTIFASHFRQPLPRWADEGACTTVEHPVERARQHRLLIEFLRTGRGISFPEMFAMKEYPADVLPLYSQGYSLARYLIERGGRKRYIQFIGDGLASSDWPESLNQYYGIHDIGKLQTVWLEWVKRGCPAPPASVAASIPQVQDIAQTTRGQSPDAPYLKGTARDRVSATAARQSIYVQRAQRTQRETNRN
;
A
#
# COMPACT_ATOMS: atom_id res chain seq x y z
N MET A 1 73.22 -46.64 39.07
CA MET A 1 71.91 -46.45 39.73
C MET A 1 71.33 -45.11 39.29
N GLN A 2 70.04 -45.10 38.98
CA GLN A 2 69.31 -44.09 38.20
C GLN A 2 69.46 -42.64 38.72
N PHE A 3 69.76 -41.72 37.79
CA PHE A 3 69.44 -40.30 37.93
C PHE A 3 68.13 -40.00 37.19
N GLY A 4 67.22 -39.31 37.87
CA GLY A 4 65.86 -39.02 37.42
C GLY A 4 65.79 -38.15 36.17
N LYS A 5 64.90 -38.51 35.24
CA LYS A 5 64.55 -37.72 34.07
C LYS A 5 63.65 -36.56 34.49
N LEU A 6 64.15 -35.35 34.26
CA LEU A 6 63.43 -34.08 34.37
C LEU A 6 62.57 -33.87 33.12
N GLU A 7 61.29 -33.58 33.31
CA GLU A 7 60.32 -33.31 32.24
C GLU A 7 60.71 -32.08 31.39
N ARG A 8 60.58 -32.21 30.07
CA ARG A 8 60.42 -31.07 29.15
C ARG A 8 59.17 -31.30 28.31
N ARG A 9 58.07 -30.67 28.74
CA ARG A 9 56.86 -30.52 27.95
C ARG A 9 57.13 -29.46 26.88
N PHE A 10 57.18 -29.88 25.61
CA PHE A 10 57.19 -28.97 24.48
C PHE A 10 55.77 -28.44 24.27
N PHE A 11 55.55 -27.15 24.52
CA PHE A 11 54.36 -26.45 24.07
C PHE A 11 54.48 -26.21 22.55
N LEU A 12 53.69 -26.93 21.76
CA LEU A 12 53.45 -26.58 20.36
C LEU A 12 52.56 -25.33 20.34
N ILE A 13 53.15 -24.17 20.02
CA ILE A 13 52.37 -22.97 19.67
C ILE A 13 51.93 -23.15 18.23
N GLY A 14 50.71 -23.66 18.04
CA GLY A 14 50.04 -23.65 16.74
C GLY A 14 49.66 -22.22 16.38
N ALA A 15 50.32 -21.64 15.38
CA ALA A 15 49.89 -20.38 14.79
C ALA A 15 48.59 -20.63 14.00
N ILE A 16 47.45 -20.38 14.63
CA ILE A 16 46.17 -20.26 13.93
C ILE A 16 46.18 -18.88 13.27
N THR A 17 46.54 -18.84 11.99
CA THR A 17 46.25 -17.69 11.13
C THR A 17 44.74 -17.61 10.93
N ALA A 18 44.09 -16.80 11.77
CA ALA A 18 42.70 -16.41 11.56
C ALA A 18 42.62 -15.59 10.26
N PHE A 19 42.14 -16.22 9.19
CA PHE A 19 41.64 -15.50 8.01
C PHE A 19 40.38 -14.75 8.45
N ILE A 20 40.56 -13.51 8.92
CA ILE A 20 39.45 -12.56 9.09
C ILE A 20 39.02 -12.19 7.67
N LEU A 21 38.01 -12.89 7.14
CA LEU A 21 37.28 -12.34 5.99
C LEU A 21 36.74 -10.98 6.42
N PRO A 22 36.96 -9.90 5.64
CA PRO A 22 36.26 -8.65 5.89
C PRO A 22 34.77 -8.95 5.76
N ALA A 23 34.04 -8.87 6.87
CA ALA A 23 32.61 -8.70 6.82
C ALA A 23 32.39 -7.39 6.06
N ASN A 24 31.96 -7.48 4.81
CA ASN A 24 31.44 -6.33 4.09
C ASN A 24 30.22 -5.86 4.89
N ILE A 25 30.44 -4.91 5.79
CA ILE A 25 29.36 -4.12 6.35
C ILE A 25 28.84 -3.33 5.14
N LEU A 26 27.82 -3.88 4.49
CA LEU A 26 27.05 -3.16 3.49
C LEU A 26 26.40 -2.00 4.25
N PHE A 27 27.05 -0.84 4.23
CA PHE A 27 26.41 0.40 4.65
C PHE A 27 25.21 0.58 3.74
N ALA A 28 24.02 0.47 4.31
CA ALA A 28 22.82 0.78 3.58
C ALA A 28 22.90 2.26 3.14
N ALA A 29 22.59 2.49 1.87
CA ALA A 29 22.71 3.80 1.28
C ALA A 29 21.43 4.60 1.53
N GLY A 30 21.59 5.82 2.06
CA GLY A 30 20.51 6.75 2.33
C GLY A 30 20.17 7.62 1.12
N TYR A 31 18.88 7.85 0.87
CA TYR A 31 18.38 8.90 -0.03
C TYR A 31 17.22 9.63 0.64
N ARG A 32 17.14 10.96 0.52
CA ARG A 32 16.11 11.78 1.17
C ARG A 32 15.35 12.59 0.14
N THR A 33 14.02 12.54 0.22
CA THR A 33 13.10 13.35 -0.56
C THR A 33 12.33 14.32 0.35
N ALA A 34 11.27 14.95 -0.17
CA ALA A 34 10.43 15.86 0.61
C ALA A 34 9.65 15.14 1.72
N ASN A 35 9.16 13.94 1.42
CA ASN A 35 8.24 13.15 2.25
C ASN A 35 8.80 11.76 2.64
N PHE A 36 9.97 11.34 2.14
CA PHE A 36 10.55 10.03 2.45
C PHE A 36 12.06 10.09 2.77
N VAL A 37 12.54 9.15 3.59
CA VAL A 37 13.97 8.86 3.82
C VAL A 37 14.17 7.37 3.59
N ILE A 38 14.99 7.02 2.60
CA ILE A 38 15.09 5.65 2.09
C ILE A 38 16.44 5.07 2.47
N GLU A 39 16.40 3.90 3.08
CA GLU A 39 17.54 3.02 3.32
C GLU A 39 17.43 1.80 2.39
N ALA A 40 18.41 1.61 1.51
CA ALA A 40 18.41 0.50 0.55
C ALA A 40 19.83 -0.04 0.28
N PRO A 41 19.97 -1.22 -0.37
CA PRO A 41 21.28 -1.84 -0.64
C PRO A 41 22.25 -1.02 -1.50
N SER A 42 21.78 -0.02 -2.24
CA SER A 42 22.65 0.88 -3.02
C SER A 42 22.07 2.29 -3.16
N PRO A 43 22.91 3.33 -3.36
CA PRO A 43 22.42 4.71 -3.49
C PRO A 43 21.47 4.89 -4.68
N ARG A 44 21.76 4.23 -5.79
CA ARG A 44 20.92 4.26 -7.01
C ARG A 44 19.54 3.69 -6.73
N LEU A 45 19.46 2.61 -5.97
CA LEU A 45 18.20 1.97 -5.62
C LEU A 45 17.42 2.81 -4.60
N ALA A 46 18.11 3.38 -3.60
CA ALA A 46 17.50 4.31 -2.65
C ALA A 46 16.86 5.52 -3.36
N GLN A 47 17.58 6.09 -4.34
CA GLN A 47 17.05 7.15 -5.20
C GLN A 47 15.82 6.71 -6.00
N LYS A 48 15.90 5.55 -6.66
CA LYS A 48 14.81 5.03 -7.48
C LYS A 48 13.52 4.79 -6.67
N ILE A 49 13.66 4.23 -5.47
CA ILE A 49 12.54 4.00 -4.54
C ILE A 49 11.99 5.34 -4.05
N GLY A 50 12.84 6.29 -3.66
CA GLY A 50 12.39 7.58 -3.16
C GLY A 50 11.65 8.40 -4.21
N ASP A 51 12.18 8.49 -5.42
CA ASP A 51 11.55 9.21 -6.53
C ASP A 51 10.21 8.55 -6.92
N ALA A 52 10.13 7.20 -6.90
CA ALA A 52 8.89 6.47 -7.13
C ALA A 52 7.87 6.69 -6.02
N ALA A 53 8.29 6.73 -4.75
CA ALA A 53 7.41 6.96 -3.60
C ALA A 53 6.74 8.33 -3.67
N GLU A 54 7.49 9.38 -4.03
CA GLU A 54 6.94 10.73 -4.25
C GLU A 54 5.94 10.75 -5.41
N GLN A 55 6.25 10.08 -6.51
CA GLN A 55 5.34 9.99 -7.67
C GLN A 55 4.05 9.26 -7.30
N TYR A 56 4.13 8.10 -6.65
CA TYR A 56 2.94 7.36 -6.19
C TYR A 56 2.12 8.18 -5.22
N ARG A 57 2.76 8.84 -4.25
CA ARG A 57 2.09 9.69 -3.27
C ARG A 57 1.32 10.81 -3.95
N HIS A 58 1.90 11.44 -4.97
CA HIS A 58 1.24 12.50 -5.73
C HIS A 58 0.06 11.96 -6.55
N ASP A 59 0.31 10.97 -7.40
CA ASP A 59 -0.68 10.45 -8.35
C ASP A 59 -1.86 9.78 -7.62
N LEU A 60 -1.55 8.91 -6.66
CA LEU A 60 -2.58 8.17 -5.93
C LEU A 60 -3.39 9.11 -5.03
N ALA A 61 -2.81 10.17 -4.47
CA ALA A 61 -3.61 11.16 -3.74
C ALA A 61 -4.63 11.83 -4.67
N ILE A 62 -4.23 12.21 -5.88
CA ILE A 62 -5.18 12.76 -6.86
C ILE A 62 -6.26 11.74 -7.24
N GLU A 63 -5.88 10.48 -7.47
CA GLU A 63 -6.82 9.42 -7.86
C GLU A 63 -7.82 9.07 -6.74
N TRP A 64 -7.37 9.02 -5.48
CA TRP A 64 -8.21 8.64 -4.33
C TRP A 64 -9.01 9.82 -3.77
N ILE A 65 -8.35 10.94 -3.48
CA ILE A 65 -8.93 12.06 -2.74
C ILE A 65 -9.08 13.34 -3.60
N GLY A 66 -8.73 13.28 -4.88
CA GLY A 66 -8.98 14.36 -5.85
C GLY A 66 -7.92 15.46 -5.91
N GLN A 67 -6.91 15.43 -5.04
CA GLN A 67 -5.88 16.48 -4.94
C GLN A 67 -4.59 15.92 -4.31
N PRO A 68 -3.43 16.53 -4.57
CA PRO A 68 -2.18 16.12 -3.93
C PRO A 68 -2.19 16.41 -2.43
N LEU A 69 -1.58 15.55 -1.63
CA LEU A 69 -1.39 15.79 -0.21
C LEU A 69 -0.33 16.88 0.04
N PRO A 70 -0.53 17.78 1.01
CA PRO A 70 0.49 18.74 1.42
C PRO A 70 1.72 17.99 1.97
N ARG A 71 2.89 18.65 2.01
CA ARG A 71 4.11 18.03 2.54
C ARG A 71 3.90 17.56 3.98
N TRP A 72 4.40 16.37 4.29
CA TRP A 72 4.37 15.84 5.65
C TRP A 72 5.33 16.59 6.57
N SER A 73 4.95 16.68 7.85
CA SER A 73 5.76 17.34 8.89
C SER A 73 7.12 16.67 9.10
N GLN A 74 7.18 15.34 8.92
CA GLN A 74 8.38 14.54 8.93
C GLN A 74 8.37 13.58 7.73
N PRO A 75 9.52 13.33 7.08
CA PRO A 75 9.58 12.28 6.07
C PRO A 75 9.35 10.89 6.69
N CYS A 76 8.60 10.04 5.99
CA CYS A 76 8.45 8.62 6.34
C CYS A 76 9.76 7.86 6.06
N PRO A 77 10.38 7.21 7.05
CA PRO A 77 11.48 6.29 6.83
C PRO A 77 11.00 5.04 6.08
N ILE A 78 11.73 4.67 5.02
CA ILE A 78 11.54 3.43 4.26
C ILE A 78 12.81 2.59 4.38
N THR A 79 12.70 1.39 4.94
CA THR A 79 13.76 0.37 4.88
C THR A 79 13.44 -0.65 3.79
N ALA A 80 14.32 -0.79 2.81
CA ALA A 80 14.11 -1.66 1.65
C ALA A 80 15.07 -2.85 1.64
N GLU A 81 14.53 -4.08 1.71
CA GLU A 81 15.28 -5.32 1.50
C GLU A 81 15.06 -5.82 0.07
N VAL A 82 16.10 -5.79 -0.76
CA VAL A 82 15.95 -6.03 -2.20
C VAL A 82 16.77 -7.23 -2.65
N ALA A 83 16.08 -8.29 -3.07
CA ALA A 83 16.69 -9.49 -3.62
C ALA A 83 15.76 -10.17 -4.64
N PRO A 84 16.27 -10.76 -5.74
CA PRO A 84 15.44 -11.35 -6.80
C PRO A 84 14.50 -12.47 -6.34
N THR A 85 14.88 -13.22 -5.31
CA THR A 85 14.15 -14.40 -4.80
C THR A 85 13.26 -14.09 -3.60
N LEU A 86 13.28 -12.86 -3.10
CA LEU A 86 12.51 -12.47 -1.91
C LEU A 86 11.04 -12.28 -2.29
N GLY A 87 10.14 -12.80 -1.44
CA GLY A 87 8.70 -12.59 -1.61
C GLY A 87 8.38 -11.10 -1.52
N ALA A 88 7.53 -10.61 -2.44
CA ALA A 88 7.08 -9.23 -2.42
C ALA A 88 6.17 -9.00 -1.19
N GLY A 89 6.46 -7.97 -0.41
CA GLY A 89 5.64 -7.58 0.74
C GLY A 89 6.15 -6.31 1.39
N GLY A 90 5.31 -5.69 2.20
CA GLY A 90 5.65 -4.51 2.95
C GLY A 90 4.80 -4.37 4.20
N ALA A 91 5.14 -3.38 5.01
CA ALA A 91 4.33 -2.96 6.14
C ALA A 91 4.54 -1.47 6.39
N THR A 92 3.44 -0.74 6.50
CA THR A 92 3.42 0.66 6.93
C THR A 92 2.80 0.74 8.32
N SER A 93 3.51 1.37 9.25
CA SER A 93 3.02 1.66 10.60
C SER A 93 2.92 3.15 10.84
N PHE A 94 1.91 3.55 11.60
CA PHE A 94 1.65 4.92 12.03
C PHE A 94 0.76 4.89 13.28
N VAL A 95 0.70 6.01 14.00
CA VAL A 95 -0.12 6.16 15.22
C VAL A 95 -1.17 7.24 14.98
N PHE A 96 -2.39 6.97 15.46
CA PHE A 96 -3.44 7.99 15.57
C PHE A 96 -3.58 8.45 17.02
N ASP A 97 -3.62 9.76 17.23
CA ASP A 97 -4.04 10.37 18.51
C ASP A 97 -4.94 11.56 18.21
N ARG A 98 -6.15 11.59 18.79
CA ARG A 98 -7.10 12.73 18.70
C ARG A 98 -7.30 13.29 17.28
N GLY A 99 -7.41 12.41 16.28
CA GLY A 99 -7.63 12.79 14.88
C GLY A 99 -6.36 13.27 14.15
N GLU A 100 -5.20 13.10 14.75
CA GLU A 100 -3.88 13.36 14.16
C GLU A 100 -3.16 12.05 13.83
N VAL A 101 -2.28 12.08 12.83
CA VAL A 101 -1.48 10.92 12.41
C VAL A 101 0.00 11.27 12.35
N PHE A 102 0.85 10.42 12.93
CA PHE A 102 2.29 10.64 13.04
C PHE A 102 3.06 9.32 13.20
N ASN A 103 4.39 9.41 13.35
CA ASN A 103 5.32 8.28 13.52
C ASN A 103 5.23 7.23 12.40
N TRP A 104 5.23 7.68 11.15
CA TRP A 104 5.29 6.79 10.00
C TRP A 104 6.59 5.99 10.01
N THR A 105 6.49 4.70 9.71
CA THR A 105 7.62 3.84 9.33
C THR A 105 7.16 2.85 8.29
N MET A 106 7.97 2.60 7.28
CA MET A 106 7.65 1.67 6.20
C MET A 106 8.80 0.69 5.99
N THR A 107 8.47 -0.60 5.92
CA THR A 107 9.40 -1.63 5.47
C THR A 107 8.87 -2.24 4.18
N ILE A 108 9.77 -2.46 3.21
CA ILE A 108 9.41 -3.05 1.92
C ILE A 108 10.44 -4.11 1.56
N GLN A 109 9.98 -5.20 0.95
CA GLN A 109 10.83 -6.29 0.53
C GLN A 109 10.40 -6.91 -0.80
N GLY A 110 11.36 -7.48 -1.52
CA GLY A 110 11.12 -8.24 -2.75
C GLY A 110 12.16 -7.97 -3.84
N SER A 111 11.84 -8.38 -5.07
CA SER A 111 12.62 -7.96 -6.24
C SER A 111 12.48 -6.46 -6.47
N GLU A 112 13.48 -5.82 -7.10
CA GLU A 112 13.42 -4.40 -7.45
C GLU A 112 12.16 -4.08 -8.28
N GLU A 113 11.77 -4.97 -9.20
CA GLU A 113 10.56 -4.84 -10.01
C GLU A 113 9.30 -4.81 -9.12
N ARG A 114 9.10 -5.83 -8.27
CA ARG A 114 7.88 -5.95 -7.46
C ARG A 114 7.80 -4.91 -6.35
N ILE A 115 8.94 -4.48 -5.81
CA ILE A 115 8.98 -3.32 -4.91
C ILE A 115 8.41 -2.10 -5.62
N LEU A 116 8.93 -1.79 -6.81
CA LEU A 116 8.56 -0.55 -7.50
C LEU A 116 7.17 -0.58 -8.09
N ASP A 117 6.65 -1.73 -8.52
CA ASP A 117 5.38 -1.81 -9.25
C ASP A 117 4.21 -2.40 -8.48
N SER A 118 4.45 -2.96 -7.29
CA SER A 118 3.43 -3.61 -6.47
C SER A 118 3.47 -3.16 -5.01
N VAL A 119 4.59 -3.36 -4.31
CA VAL A 119 4.68 -3.11 -2.86
C VAL A 119 4.62 -1.62 -2.55
N LEU A 120 5.46 -0.81 -3.18
CA LEU A 120 5.53 0.63 -2.89
C LEU A 120 4.20 1.37 -3.12
N PRO A 121 3.44 1.18 -4.22
CA PRO A 121 2.13 1.82 -4.35
C PRO A 121 1.12 1.36 -3.28
N HIS A 122 1.17 0.09 -2.87
CA HIS A 122 0.32 -0.44 -1.78
C HIS A 122 0.61 0.31 -0.47
N GLU A 123 1.87 0.30 -0.04
CA GLU A 123 2.29 0.92 1.22
C GLU A 123 2.08 2.44 1.24
N VAL A 124 2.33 3.12 0.12
CA VAL A 124 2.04 4.55 -0.01
C VAL A 124 0.52 4.83 0.08
N THR A 125 -0.34 3.92 -0.39
CA THR A 125 -1.80 4.10 -0.28
C THR A 125 -2.28 4.10 1.16
N HIS A 126 -1.73 3.25 2.04
CA HIS A 126 -2.00 3.32 3.47
C HIS A 126 -1.70 4.72 4.03
N THR A 127 -0.62 5.36 3.58
CA THR A 127 -0.29 6.73 4.02
C THR A 127 -1.25 7.81 3.55
N ILE A 128 -1.83 7.62 2.38
CA ILE A 128 -2.85 8.52 1.84
C ILE A 128 -4.13 8.38 2.65
N PHE A 129 -4.54 7.14 2.94
CA PHE A 129 -5.73 6.86 3.73
C PHE A 129 -5.60 7.35 5.17
N ALA A 130 -4.47 7.09 5.83
CA ALA A 130 -4.26 7.57 7.18
C ALA A 130 -4.22 9.12 7.24
N SER A 131 -3.65 9.78 6.23
CA SER A 131 -3.69 11.25 6.10
C SER A 131 -5.12 11.79 5.89
N HIS A 132 -5.97 11.05 5.17
CA HIS A 132 -7.35 11.45 4.85
C HIS A 132 -8.33 11.15 5.99
N PHE A 133 -8.41 9.90 6.44
CA PHE A 133 -9.45 9.42 7.36
C PHE A 133 -9.18 9.73 8.83
N ARG A 134 -7.90 9.89 9.24
CA ARG A 134 -7.51 10.23 10.63
C ARG A 134 -7.97 9.27 11.71
N GLN A 135 -8.27 8.04 11.32
CA GLN A 135 -8.64 6.96 12.20
C GLN A 135 -8.34 5.62 11.52
N PRO A 136 -8.23 4.52 12.27
CA PRO A 136 -8.12 3.19 11.70
C PRO A 136 -9.29 2.86 10.79
N LEU A 137 -8.99 2.33 9.61
CA LEU A 137 -9.99 1.81 8.67
C LEU A 137 -10.37 0.36 9.02
N PRO A 138 -11.58 -0.11 8.65
CA PRO A 138 -11.87 -1.54 8.62
C PRO A 138 -10.84 -2.25 7.73
N ARG A 139 -10.26 -3.35 8.21
CA ARG A 139 -9.12 -4.00 7.55
C ARG A 139 -9.43 -4.43 6.12
N TRP A 140 -10.65 -4.88 5.85
CA TRP A 140 -11.07 -5.25 4.51
C TRP A 140 -11.02 -4.07 3.54
N ALA A 141 -11.31 -2.86 4.02
CA ALA A 141 -11.38 -1.65 3.22
C ALA A 141 -9.98 -1.10 2.94
N ASP A 142 -9.15 -1.05 3.98
CA ASP A 142 -7.75 -0.59 3.87
C ASP A 142 -6.94 -1.49 2.93
N GLU A 143 -6.81 -2.77 3.29
CA GLU A 143 -6.04 -3.74 2.52
C GLU A 143 -6.63 -3.95 1.12
N GLY A 144 -7.96 -4.03 1.03
CA GLY A 144 -8.64 -4.26 -0.23
C GLY A 144 -8.38 -3.15 -1.25
N ALA A 145 -8.45 -1.89 -0.82
CA ALA A 145 -8.18 -0.75 -1.68
C ALA A 145 -6.69 -0.61 -2.02
N CYS A 146 -5.78 -0.87 -1.06
CA CYS A 146 -4.34 -0.88 -1.32
C CYS A 146 -3.96 -1.96 -2.34
N THR A 147 -4.55 -3.15 -2.28
CA THR A 147 -4.31 -4.19 -3.28
C THR A 147 -4.81 -3.82 -4.69
N THR A 148 -5.75 -2.87 -4.83
CA THR A 148 -6.20 -2.45 -6.19
C THR A 148 -5.12 -1.72 -6.99
N VAL A 149 -4.11 -1.16 -6.32
CA VAL A 149 -3.01 -0.40 -6.94
C VAL A 149 -1.75 -1.23 -7.15
N GLU A 150 -1.74 -2.47 -6.68
CA GLU A 150 -0.68 -3.46 -6.91
C GLU A 150 -0.56 -3.89 -8.38
N HIS A 151 0.55 -4.59 -8.69
CA HIS A 151 0.80 -5.12 -10.01
C HIS A 151 -0.32 -6.11 -10.45
N PRO A 152 -0.74 -6.14 -11.74
CA PRO A 152 -1.78 -7.05 -12.22
C PRO A 152 -1.60 -8.52 -11.85
N VAL A 153 -0.35 -9.00 -11.76
CA VAL A 153 -0.05 -10.39 -11.38
C VAL A 153 -0.42 -10.69 -9.93
N GLU A 154 -0.14 -9.78 -8.99
CA GLU A 154 -0.52 -9.95 -7.58
C GLU A 154 -2.04 -9.86 -7.40
N ARG A 155 -2.67 -8.90 -8.10
CA ARG A 155 -4.14 -8.80 -8.18
C ARG A 155 -4.80 -10.07 -8.74
N ALA A 156 -4.21 -10.69 -9.75
CA ALA A 156 -4.68 -11.96 -10.30
C ALA A 156 -4.45 -13.14 -9.35
N ARG A 157 -3.37 -13.10 -8.55
CA ARG A 157 -3.14 -14.07 -7.47
C ARG A 157 -4.21 -13.95 -6.38
N GLN A 158 -4.53 -12.74 -5.92
CA GLN A 158 -5.59 -12.50 -4.93
C GLN A 158 -6.96 -12.98 -5.44
N HIS A 159 -7.25 -12.76 -6.73
CA HIS A 159 -8.47 -13.31 -7.33
C HIS A 159 -8.51 -14.85 -7.34
N ARG A 160 -7.40 -15.52 -7.64
CA ARG A 160 -7.33 -17.00 -7.58
C ARG A 160 -7.54 -17.54 -6.17
N LEU A 161 -6.87 -16.93 -5.19
CA LEU A 161 -7.01 -17.28 -3.77
C LEU A 161 -8.45 -17.06 -3.27
N LEU A 162 -9.10 -15.97 -3.69
CA LEU A 162 -10.52 -15.76 -3.40
C LEU A 162 -11.39 -16.96 -3.84
N ILE A 163 -11.24 -17.40 -5.09
CA ILE A 163 -12.03 -18.51 -5.61
C ILE A 163 -11.77 -19.79 -4.82
N GLU A 164 -10.51 -20.03 -4.42
CA GLU A 164 -10.15 -21.16 -3.56
C GLU A 164 -10.84 -21.06 -2.19
N PHE A 165 -10.78 -19.91 -1.51
CA PHE A 165 -11.38 -19.73 -0.19
C PHE A 165 -12.89 -19.85 -0.22
N LEU A 166 -13.55 -19.30 -1.25
CA LEU A 166 -14.99 -19.45 -1.43
C LEU A 166 -15.39 -20.91 -1.68
N ARG A 167 -14.61 -21.66 -2.46
CA ARG A 167 -14.89 -23.09 -2.75
C ARG A 167 -14.64 -24.01 -1.57
N THR A 168 -13.74 -23.63 -0.67
CA THR A 168 -13.35 -24.42 0.51
C THR A 168 -14.08 -24.00 1.78
N GLY A 169 -15.03 -23.05 1.70
CA GLY A 169 -15.78 -22.57 2.86
C GLY A 169 -14.98 -21.68 3.81
N ARG A 170 -13.80 -21.18 3.38
CA ARG A 170 -12.95 -20.23 4.13
C ARG A 170 -13.31 -18.76 3.87
N GLY A 171 -14.34 -18.48 3.06
CA GLY A 171 -14.84 -17.13 2.86
C GLY A 171 -15.36 -16.53 4.17
N ILE A 172 -15.21 -15.21 4.33
CA ILE A 172 -15.67 -14.50 5.52
C ILE A 172 -17.08 -13.96 5.22
N SER A 173 -18.03 -14.06 6.14
CA SER A 173 -19.34 -13.42 5.91
C SER A 173 -19.19 -11.90 5.91
N PHE A 174 -19.91 -11.17 5.05
CA PHE A 174 -19.81 -9.72 4.99
C PHE A 174 -20.26 -9.04 6.29
N PRO A 175 -21.33 -9.47 6.99
CA PRO A 175 -21.67 -8.91 8.30
C PRO A 175 -20.51 -9.03 9.30
N GLU A 176 -19.83 -10.17 9.33
CA GLU A 176 -18.64 -10.37 10.19
C GLU A 176 -17.47 -9.49 9.73
N MET A 177 -17.15 -9.50 8.43
CA MET A 177 -16.03 -8.74 7.86
C MET A 177 -16.18 -7.23 8.08
N PHE A 178 -17.39 -6.68 7.98
CA PHE A 178 -17.66 -5.26 8.24
C PHE A 178 -17.56 -4.91 9.73
N ALA A 179 -17.78 -5.86 10.63
CA ALA A 179 -17.67 -5.68 12.07
C ALA A 179 -16.25 -5.88 12.61
N MET A 180 -15.32 -6.46 11.82
CA MET A 180 -13.94 -6.71 12.23
C MET A 180 -13.18 -5.40 12.52
N LYS A 181 -12.59 -5.32 13.72
CA LYS A 181 -11.66 -4.25 14.11
C LYS A 181 -10.20 -4.71 14.10
N GLU A 182 -9.99 -6.01 14.30
CA GLU A 182 -8.69 -6.66 14.33
C GLU A 182 -8.56 -7.68 13.19
N TYR A 183 -7.34 -8.10 12.91
CA TYR A 183 -7.09 -9.17 11.95
C TYR A 183 -7.67 -10.50 12.49
N PRO A 184 -8.35 -11.30 11.64
CA PRO A 184 -8.75 -12.65 12.00
C PRO A 184 -7.51 -13.56 12.13
N ALA A 185 -7.65 -14.69 12.82
CA ALA A 185 -6.56 -15.66 12.95
C ALA A 185 -6.05 -16.17 11.58
N ASP A 186 -6.98 -16.39 10.63
CA ASP A 186 -6.66 -16.65 9.23
C ASP A 186 -6.83 -15.37 8.41
N VAL A 187 -5.73 -14.67 8.20
CA VAL A 187 -5.73 -13.36 7.51
C VAL A 187 -5.88 -13.46 6.00
N LEU A 188 -5.55 -14.60 5.39
CA LEU A 188 -5.46 -14.69 3.93
C LEU A 188 -6.80 -14.44 3.22
N PRO A 189 -7.94 -14.99 3.70
CA PRO A 189 -9.25 -14.68 3.13
C PRO A 189 -9.61 -13.20 3.20
N LEU A 190 -9.19 -12.48 4.24
CA LEU A 190 -9.46 -11.06 4.41
C LEU A 190 -8.82 -10.24 3.27
N TYR A 191 -7.56 -10.50 2.92
CA TYR A 191 -6.88 -9.82 1.81
C TYR A 191 -7.58 -10.07 0.48
N SER A 192 -7.83 -11.34 0.14
CA SER A 192 -8.41 -11.70 -1.16
C SER A 192 -9.88 -11.23 -1.30
N GLN A 193 -10.66 -11.32 -0.22
CA GLN A 193 -12.05 -10.88 -0.20
C GLN A 193 -12.18 -9.36 -0.14
N GLY A 194 -11.35 -8.71 0.68
CA GLY A 194 -11.25 -7.25 0.76
C GLY A 194 -10.91 -6.64 -0.60
N TYR A 195 -9.88 -7.17 -1.28
CA TYR A 195 -9.51 -6.75 -2.63
C TYR A 195 -10.68 -6.88 -3.61
N SER A 196 -11.33 -8.04 -3.62
CA SER A 196 -12.44 -8.30 -4.52
C SER A 196 -13.63 -7.37 -4.28
N LEU A 197 -13.97 -7.10 -3.01
CA LEU A 197 -15.03 -6.18 -2.66
C LEU A 197 -14.68 -4.73 -2.99
N ALA A 198 -13.47 -4.27 -2.64
CA ALA A 198 -12.99 -2.93 -3.00
C ALA A 198 -13.05 -2.73 -4.51
N ARG A 199 -12.55 -3.70 -5.29
CA ARG A 199 -12.65 -3.69 -6.75
C ARG A 199 -14.11 -3.59 -7.22
N TYR A 200 -15.01 -4.42 -6.69
CA TYR A 200 -16.44 -4.41 -7.04
C TYR A 200 -17.08 -3.02 -6.85
N LEU A 201 -16.79 -2.37 -5.73
CA LEU A 201 -17.33 -1.06 -5.36
C LEU A 201 -16.69 0.07 -6.17
N ILE A 202 -15.38 0.02 -6.41
CA ILE A 202 -14.64 1.01 -7.20
C ILE A 202 -15.06 0.95 -8.67
N GLU A 203 -15.24 -0.23 -9.26
CA GLU A 203 -15.69 -0.34 -10.66
C GLU A 203 -17.09 0.30 -10.87
N ARG A 204 -17.94 0.35 -9.84
CA ARG A 204 -19.31 0.89 -9.90
C ARG A 204 -19.44 2.35 -9.47
N GLY A 205 -18.39 2.94 -8.94
CA GLY A 205 -18.46 4.26 -8.32
C GLY A 205 -17.25 5.15 -8.53
N GLY A 206 -16.14 4.58 -8.99
CA GLY A 206 -14.83 5.20 -8.89
C GLY A 206 -14.31 5.26 -7.46
N ARG A 207 -13.04 5.66 -7.35
CA ARG A 207 -12.32 5.76 -6.06
C ARG A 207 -12.90 6.82 -5.13
N LYS A 208 -13.34 7.96 -5.68
CA LYS A 208 -13.92 9.05 -4.86
C LYS A 208 -15.20 8.62 -4.15
N ARG A 209 -16.11 7.94 -4.86
CA ARG A 209 -17.32 7.37 -4.24
C ARG A 209 -16.97 6.35 -3.16
N TYR A 210 -15.98 5.49 -3.43
CA TYR A 210 -15.50 4.52 -2.45
C TYR A 210 -14.99 5.20 -1.16
N ILE A 211 -14.16 6.24 -1.28
CA ILE A 211 -13.66 6.99 -0.12
C ILE A 211 -14.79 7.64 0.68
N GLN A 212 -15.77 8.24 0.00
CA GLN A 212 -16.93 8.84 0.65
C GLN A 212 -17.78 7.79 1.39
N PHE A 213 -18.03 6.66 0.75
CA PHE A 213 -18.73 5.52 1.35
C PHE A 213 -18.04 5.03 2.64
N ILE A 214 -16.72 4.86 2.60
CA ILE A 214 -15.95 4.46 3.79
C ILE A 214 -16.00 5.55 4.86
N GLY A 215 -15.87 6.82 4.48
CA GLY A 215 -15.91 7.96 5.40
C GLY A 215 -17.25 8.06 6.14
N ASP A 216 -18.36 7.99 5.42
CA ASP A 216 -19.71 8.07 6.00
C ASP A 216 -20.01 6.83 6.86
N GLY A 217 -19.62 5.64 6.41
CA GLY A 217 -19.79 4.41 7.19
C GLY A 217 -18.99 4.41 8.50
N LEU A 218 -17.79 5.00 8.51
CA LEU A 218 -17.01 5.22 9.73
C LEU A 218 -17.66 6.23 10.67
N ALA A 219 -18.15 7.35 10.13
CA ALA A 219 -18.72 8.43 10.93
C ALA A 219 -20.04 8.02 11.62
N SER A 220 -20.89 7.28 10.93
CA SER A 220 -22.19 6.85 11.46
C SER A 220 -22.14 5.50 12.19
N SER A 221 -21.16 4.65 11.88
CA SER A 221 -21.19 3.20 12.18
C SER A 221 -22.41 2.46 11.61
N ASP A 222 -23.16 3.09 10.69
CA ASP A 222 -24.32 2.54 9.99
C ASP A 222 -23.94 2.21 8.54
N TRP A 223 -23.30 1.05 8.39
CA TRP A 223 -22.87 0.55 7.09
C TRP A 223 -24.01 0.28 6.10
N PRO A 224 -25.18 -0.27 6.49
CA PRO A 224 -26.32 -0.40 5.59
C PRO A 224 -26.80 0.93 5.01
N GLU A 225 -26.92 1.98 5.83
CA GLU A 225 -27.35 3.28 5.33
C GLU A 225 -26.32 3.92 4.39
N SER A 226 -25.04 3.89 4.74
CA SER A 226 -23.97 4.35 3.84
C SER A 226 -23.98 3.56 2.52
N LEU A 227 -24.13 2.23 2.58
CA LEU A 227 -24.18 1.39 1.39
C LEU A 227 -25.40 1.71 0.51
N ASN A 228 -26.55 1.99 1.11
CA ASN A 228 -27.73 2.44 0.41
C ASN A 228 -27.49 3.78 -0.31
N GLN A 229 -26.96 4.77 0.41
CA GLN A 229 -26.67 6.10 -0.11
C GLN A 229 -25.74 6.07 -1.33
N TYR A 230 -24.68 5.25 -1.29
CA TYR A 230 -23.65 5.25 -2.34
C TYR A 230 -23.87 4.22 -3.44
N TYR A 231 -24.49 3.09 -3.13
CA TYR A 231 -24.59 1.94 -4.04
C TYR A 231 -26.03 1.40 -4.21
N GLY A 232 -27.02 1.98 -3.52
CA GLY A 232 -28.41 1.54 -3.60
C GLY A 232 -28.65 0.13 -3.05
N ILE A 233 -27.79 -0.34 -2.15
CA ILE A 233 -27.90 -1.66 -1.52
C ILE A 233 -28.19 -1.46 -0.03
N HIS A 234 -29.39 -1.86 0.39
CA HIS A 234 -29.92 -1.59 1.74
C HIS A 234 -29.44 -2.56 2.83
N ASP A 235 -28.68 -3.61 2.47
CA ASP A 235 -28.33 -4.68 3.40
C ASP A 235 -26.96 -5.28 3.05
N ILE A 236 -26.15 -5.55 4.08
CA ILE A 236 -24.81 -6.13 3.95
C ILE A 236 -24.89 -7.58 3.45
N GLY A 237 -25.90 -8.36 3.90
CA GLY A 237 -26.12 -9.73 3.39
C GLY A 237 -26.49 -9.73 1.90
N LYS A 238 -27.29 -8.75 1.47
CA LYS A 238 -27.62 -8.53 0.06
C LYS A 238 -26.38 -8.16 -0.75
N LEU A 239 -25.50 -7.31 -0.22
CA LEU A 239 -24.20 -7.00 -0.83
C LEU A 239 -23.40 -8.28 -1.08
N GLN A 240 -23.29 -9.17 -0.10
CA GLN A 240 -22.59 -10.45 -0.25
C GLN A 240 -23.20 -11.28 -1.38
N THR A 241 -24.52 -11.36 -1.45
CA THR A 241 -25.22 -12.15 -2.48
C THR A 241 -24.95 -11.60 -3.89
N VAL A 242 -25.09 -10.28 -4.08
CA VAL A 242 -24.86 -9.67 -5.40
C VAL A 242 -23.39 -9.69 -5.81
N TRP A 243 -22.48 -9.58 -4.83
CA TRP A 243 -21.04 -9.71 -5.06
C TRP A 243 -20.67 -11.16 -5.41
N LEU A 244 -21.20 -12.17 -4.72
CA LEU A 244 -20.97 -13.59 -5.04
C LEU A 244 -21.44 -13.93 -6.46
N GLU A 245 -22.61 -13.43 -6.87
CA GLU A 245 -23.10 -13.61 -8.24
C GLU A 245 -22.20 -12.90 -9.28
N TRP A 246 -21.65 -11.73 -8.95
CA TRP A 246 -20.65 -11.06 -9.79
C TRP A 246 -19.35 -11.86 -9.91
N VAL A 247 -18.84 -12.40 -8.79
CA VAL A 247 -17.65 -13.29 -8.79
C VAL A 247 -17.90 -14.53 -9.64
N LYS A 248 -19.05 -15.19 -9.45
CA LYS A 248 -19.47 -16.39 -10.19
C LYS A 248 -19.56 -16.17 -11.70
N ARG A 249 -19.92 -14.95 -12.12
CA ARG A 249 -19.96 -14.54 -13.53
C ARG A 249 -18.59 -14.16 -14.12
N GLY A 250 -17.50 -14.33 -13.38
CA GLY A 250 -16.15 -13.97 -13.83
C GLY A 250 -15.82 -12.49 -13.69
N CYS A 251 -16.46 -11.79 -12.74
CA CYS A 251 -16.20 -10.37 -12.45
C CYS A 251 -16.37 -9.44 -13.67
N PRO A 252 -17.51 -9.49 -14.39
CA PRO A 252 -17.72 -8.64 -15.55
C PRO A 252 -17.69 -7.17 -15.17
N ALA A 253 -17.12 -6.34 -16.05
CA ALA A 253 -17.15 -4.89 -15.90
C ALA A 253 -18.60 -4.38 -15.88
N PRO A 254 -18.91 -3.33 -15.10
CA PRO A 254 -20.25 -2.78 -15.08
C PRO A 254 -20.62 -2.13 -16.43
N PRO A 255 -21.91 -2.06 -16.79
CA PRO A 255 -22.36 -1.33 -17.97
C PRO A 255 -21.87 0.12 -17.97
N ALA A 256 -21.58 0.67 -19.17
CA ALA A 256 -21.06 2.03 -19.31
C ALA A 256 -21.95 3.11 -18.65
N SER A 257 -23.26 2.90 -18.57
CA SER A 257 -24.20 3.79 -17.87
C SER A 257 -23.96 3.88 -16.36
N VAL A 258 -23.52 2.80 -15.72
CA VAL A 258 -23.15 2.76 -14.30
C VAL A 258 -21.77 3.39 -14.09
N ALA A 259 -20.84 3.18 -15.02
CA ALA A 259 -19.53 3.82 -14.99
C ALA A 259 -19.59 5.34 -15.25
N ALA A 260 -20.57 5.81 -16.02
CA ALA A 260 -20.76 7.22 -16.38
C ALA A 260 -21.63 8.01 -15.37
N SER A 261 -22.44 7.33 -14.55
CA SER A 261 -23.30 7.95 -13.53
C SER A 261 -22.57 8.26 -12.22
N ILE A 262 -21.29 8.62 -12.31
CA ILE A 262 -20.56 9.24 -11.20
C ILE A 262 -21.15 10.64 -11.02
N PRO A 263 -21.91 10.93 -9.93
CA PRO A 263 -22.37 12.27 -9.69
C PRO A 263 -21.15 13.19 -9.63
N GLN A 264 -21.25 14.35 -10.29
CA GLN A 264 -20.37 15.47 -10.03
C GLN A 264 -20.56 15.82 -8.56
N VAL A 265 -19.60 15.39 -7.73
CA VAL A 265 -19.60 15.66 -6.29
C VAL A 265 -19.44 17.17 -6.11
N GLN A 266 -20.38 17.77 -5.37
CA GLN A 266 -20.33 19.17 -4.93
C GLN A 266 -19.06 19.42 -4.11
N ASP A 267 -18.45 20.60 -4.25
CA ASP A 267 -17.31 21.08 -3.45
C ASP A 267 -17.63 21.01 -1.95
N ILE A 268 -17.34 19.85 -1.33
CA ILE A 268 -17.12 19.80 0.11
C ILE A 268 -15.73 20.40 0.27
N ALA A 269 -15.61 21.47 1.06
CA ALA A 269 -14.34 22.02 1.49
C ALA A 269 -13.55 20.95 2.26
N GLN A 270 -12.87 20.05 1.55
CA GLN A 270 -12.03 19.02 2.12
C GLN A 270 -10.74 19.69 2.54
N THR A 271 -10.56 19.87 3.85
CA THR A 271 -9.26 20.24 4.41
C THR A 271 -8.29 19.10 4.13
N THR A 272 -7.51 19.20 3.05
CA THR A 272 -6.42 18.27 2.77
C THR A 272 -5.36 18.45 3.83
N ARG A 273 -5.14 17.42 4.66
CA ARG A 273 -4.12 17.45 5.71
C ARG A 273 -3.10 16.33 5.48
N GLY A 274 -1.84 16.62 5.71
CA GLY A 274 -0.74 15.65 5.67
C GLY A 274 -0.41 15.12 7.08
N GLN A 275 0.68 14.39 7.26
CA GLN A 275 1.16 14.05 8.61
C GLN A 275 1.18 15.28 9.55
N SER A 276 0.76 15.05 10.79
CA SER A 276 0.73 16.02 11.88
C SER A 276 2.12 16.22 12.52
N PRO A 277 2.43 17.41 13.07
CA PRO A 277 1.62 18.62 13.04
C PRO A 277 1.53 19.21 11.62
N ASP A 278 0.39 19.81 11.28
CA ASP A 278 0.27 20.51 9.99
C ASP A 278 1.37 21.56 9.86
N ALA A 279 2.06 21.61 8.70
CA ALA A 279 3.00 22.69 8.43
C ALA A 279 2.22 24.02 8.51
N PRO A 280 2.73 25.06 9.20
CA PRO A 280 2.04 26.34 9.23
C PRO A 280 1.84 26.81 7.80
N TYR A 281 0.59 27.12 7.44
CA TYR A 281 0.22 27.63 6.13
C TYR A 281 0.88 29.00 5.93
N LEU A 282 2.12 29.02 5.46
CA LEU A 282 2.82 30.25 5.11
C LEU A 282 2.16 30.79 3.83
N LYS A 283 1.21 31.73 4.00
CA LYS A 283 0.86 32.68 2.94
C LYS A 283 2.08 33.54 2.66
N GLY A 284 2.97 33.05 1.81
CA GLY A 284 4.19 33.74 1.41
C GLY A 284 4.40 33.60 -0.08
N THR A 285 4.47 34.73 -0.77
CA THR A 285 4.78 34.90 -2.19
C THR A 285 6.19 34.40 -2.51
N ALA A 286 6.42 33.10 -2.48
CA ALA A 286 7.58 32.50 -3.10
C ALA A 286 7.18 32.18 -4.53
N ARG A 287 7.90 32.75 -5.50
CA ARG A 287 7.97 32.17 -6.84
C ARG A 287 8.66 30.83 -6.71
N ASP A 288 7.92 29.82 -6.24
CA ASP A 288 8.29 28.44 -6.43
C ASP A 288 8.26 28.24 -7.94
N ARG A 289 9.46 28.22 -8.54
CA ARG A 289 9.67 27.49 -9.78
C ARG A 289 9.44 26.01 -9.44
N VAL A 290 8.18 25.65 -9.25
CA VAL A 290 7.69 24.36 -9.71
C VAL A 290 8.07 24.38 -11.18
N SER A 291 9.10 23.62 -11.56
CA SER A 291 9.18 23.17 -12.93
C SER A 291 7.86 22.44 -13.16
N ALA A 292 6.90 23.16 -13.73
CA ALA A 292 5.67 22.65 -14.27
C ALA A 292 6.10 21.68 -15.37
N THR A 293 6.45 20.48 -14.94
CA THR A 293 6.79 19.39 -15.81
C THR A 293 5.46 19.05 -16.45
N ALA A 294 5.35 19.34 -17.75
CA ALA A 294 4.17 19.20 -18.57
C ALA A 294 3.30 18.03 -18.11
N ALA A 295 1.99 18.30 -17.92
CA ALA A 295 0.95 17.35 -17.52
C ALA A 295 1.32 15.89 -17.79
N ARG A 296 1.94 15.24 -16.79
CA ARG A 296 2.34 13.83 -16.89
C ARG A 296 1.06 13.02 -16.72
N GLN A 297 0.69 12.26 -17.75
CA GLN A 297 -0.43 11.31 -17.68
C GLN A 297 -0.19 10.31 -16.53
N SER A 298 -1.24 9.91 -15.82
CA SER A 298 -1.17 8.91 -14.74
C SER A 298 -0.32 7.71 -15.16
N ILE A 299 0.56 7.26 -14.27
CA ILE A 299 1.41 6.07 -14.47
C ILE A 299 0.59 4.82 -14.82
N TYR A 300 -0.68 4.73 -14.40
CA TYR A 300 -1.59 3.66 -14.79
C TYR A 300 -2.05 3.78 -16.24
N VAL A 301 -2.30 5.00 -16.73
CA VAL A 301 -2.60 5.27 -18.14
C VAL A 301 -1.38 4.96 -19.00
N GLN A 302 -0.19 5.37 -18.56
CA GLN A 302 1.06 5.06 -19.27
C GLN A 302 1.34 3.55 -19.29
N ARG A 303 1.11 2.84 -18.19
CA ARG A 303 1.28 1.37 -18.09
C ARG A 303 0.26 0.62 -18.94
N ALA A 304 -1.03 1.00 -18.88
CA ALA A 304 -2.07 0.40 -19.70
C ALA A 304 -1.76 0.57 -21.20
N GLN A 305 -1.33 1.76 -21.61
CA GLN A 305 -0.91 2.02 -23.00
C GLN A 305 0.34 1.21 -23.39
N ARG A 306 1.28 0.99 -22.47
CA ARG A 306 2.47 0.16 -22.73
C ARG A 306 2.11 -1.30 -22.92
N THR A 307 1.29 -1.86 -22.04
CA THR A 307 0.78 -3.24 -22.14
C THR A 307 -0.04 -3.44 -23.42
N GLN A 308 -0.86 -2.46 -23.82
CA GLN A 308 -1.63 -2.50 -25.08
C GLN A 308 -0.73 -2.49 -26.33
N ARG A 309 0.38 -1.74 -26.29
CA ARG A 309 1.35 -1.68 -27.40
C ARG A 309 2.17 -2.97 -27.54
N GLU A 310 2.45 -3.65 -26.43
CA GLU A 310 3.14 -4.94 -26.42
C GLU A 310 2.23 -6.08 -26.90
N THR A 311 0.93 -6.03 -26.60
CA THR A 311 -0.05 -7.00 -27.12
C THR A 311 -0.36 -6.80 -28.60
N ASN A 312 -0.33 -5.58 -29.12
CA ASN A 312 -0.53 -5.30 -30.55
C ASN A 312 0.71 -5.57 -31.43
N ARG A 313 1.84 -5.95 -30.84
CA ARG A 313 3.10 -6.25 -31.55
C ARG A 313 3.43 -7.73 -31.67
N ASN A 314 2.62 -8.60 -31.04
CA ASN A 314 2.65 -10.06 -31.18
C ASN A 314 1.41 -10.52 -31.95
#